data_AF-A0A1F9NFV8-F1
#
_entry.id   AF-A0A1F9NFV8-F1
#
_cell.length_a   1.000
_cell.length_b   1.000
_cell.length_c   1.000
_cell.angle_alpha   90.00
_cell.angle_beta   90.00
_cell.angle_gamma   90.00
#
_symmetry.space_group_name_H-M   'P 1'
#
loop_
_entity.id
_entity.type
_entity.pdbx_description
1 polymer ?
#
loop_
_entity_poly.entity_id
_entity_poly.type
_entity_poly.pdbx_seq_one_letter_code
_entity_poly.pdbx_strand_id
1 'polypeptide(L)'
;MEYQRHQQPGCGGCLLIVLLIVFISGGAPALISFLGTLLYSGLAAVLLFIALFWGFTYWVQRKVATYEQSQTESHNKFVWLLVQTLIHTAKIDGQITRDEIQTIHRFFQYNLRYNQTQMHWVKEIIKEAINTTPSLDALLTDFKSTFAYEPRLILLELVYQVLYTKRIVAENELQTARYIAVFLAIADYDWRTIEAKYRYRSQQTAAATQDLASQHYATLGLAKGASMEEIKKAYRQMSMQYHPDKVRHLGDEFKAVAEEKMKEINAAYDYFKKQAA
;
A
#
# COMPACT_ATOMS: atom_id res chain seq x y z
N MET A 1 -0.40 -25.93 -81.08
CA MET A 1 -1.40 -24.84 -81.16
C MET A 1 -1.51 -24.23 -79.77
N GLU A 2 -0.96 -23.04 -79.60
CA GLU A 2 -1.13 -22.20 -78.42
C GLU A 2 -2.57 -21.70 -78.34
N TYR A 3 -3.13 -21.67 -77.12
CA TYR A 3 -4.31 -20.86 -76.83
C TYR A 3 -4.01 -20.03 -75.57
N GLN A 4 -3.58 -18.79 -75.79
CA GLN A 4 -3.37 -17.78 -74.75
C GLN A 4 -4.72 -17.32 -74.19
N ARG A 5 -4.93 -17.44 -72.87
CA ARG A 5 -6.01 -16.74 -72.16
C ARG A 5 -5.68 -15.25 -72.09
N HIS A 6 -6.51 -14.44 -72.73
CA HIS A 6 -6.56 -13.00 -72.52
C HIS A 6 -6.82 -12.67 -71.04
N GLN A 7 -5.94 -11.86 -70.46
CA GLN A 7 -6.19 -11.16 -69.20
C GLN A 7 -7.18 -10.02 -69.47
N GLN A 8 -8.29 -9.98 -68.73
CA GLN A 8 -9.17 -8.81 -68.70
C GLN A 8 -8.41 -7.65 -68.03
N PRO A 9 -8.40 -6.43 -68.62
CA PRO A 9 -7.81 -5.29 -67.95
C PRO A 9 -8.68 -4.93 -66.74
N GLY A 10 -8.08 -5.01 -65.55
CA GLY A 10 -8.72 -4.57 -64.32
C GLY A 10 -9.11 -3.09 -64.41
N CYS A 11 -10.33 -2.77 -63.99
CA CYS A 11 -10.93 -1.44 -63.92
C CYS A 11 -10.26 -0.54 -62.86
N GLY A 12 -8.93 -0.40 -62.91
CA GLY A 12 -8.16 0.52 -62.06
C GLY A 12 -8.16 1.96 -62.60
N GLY A 13 -8.40 2.14 -63.91
CA GLY A 13 -8.37 3.45 -64.57
C GLY A 13 -9.53 4.37 -64.19
N CYS A 14 -10.72 3.83 -63.89
CA CYS A 14 -11.89 4.65 -63.56
C CYS A 14 -11.72 5.44 -62.25
N LEU A 15 -10.99 4.90 -61.28
CA LEU A 15 -10.77 5.56 -59.99
C LEU A 15 -9.77 6.73 -60.11
N LEU A 16 -8.76 6.58 -60.98
CA LEU A 16 -7.82 7.64 -61.33
C LEU A 16 -8.47 8.77 -62.14
N ILE A 17 -9.39 8.44 -63.06
CA ILE A 17 -10.11 9.45 -63.86
C ILE A 17 -11.06 10.26 -62.98
N VAL A 18 -11.78 9.63 -62.04
CA VAL A 18 -12.63 10.34 -61.08
C VAL A 18 -11.82 11.24 -60.15
N LEU A 19 -10.66 10.77 -59.66
CA LEU A 19 -9.73 11.58 -58.87
C LEU A 19 -9.19 12.78 -59.66
N LEU A 20 -8.84 12.60 -60.94
CA LEU A 20 -8.41 13.67 -61.85
C LEU A 20 -9.51 14.71 -62.09
N ILE A 21 -10.77 14.29 -62.26
CA ILE A 21 -11.91 15.19 -62.45
C ILE A 21 -12.19 16.02 -61.20
N VAL A 22 -12.06 15.45 -60.00
CA VAL A 22 -12.16 16.19 -58.72
C VAL A 22 -11.00 17.18 -58.55
N PHE A 23 -9.81 16.83 -59.02
CA PHE A 23 -8.64 17.71 -58.96
C PHE A 23 -8.75 18.89 -59.93
N ILE A 24 -9.26 18.65 -61.15
CA ILE A 24 -9.41 19.65 -62.22
C ILE A 24 -10.64 20.57 -61.99
N SER A 25 -11.70 20.08 -61.35
CA SER A 25 -12.92 20.86 -61.08
C SER A 25 -12.85 21.80 -59.86
N GLY A 26 -11.67 22.00 -59.27
CA GLY A 26 -11.48 22.86 -58.10
C GLY A 26 -11.74 22.18 -56.75
N GLY A 27 -11.76 20.85 -56.71
CA GLY A 27 -11.89 20.06 -55.47
C GLY A 27 -10.60 19.94 -54.66
N ALA A 28 -9.42 20.20 -55.24
CA ALA A 28 -8.14 20.13 -54.53
C ALA A 28 -8.04 21.13 -53.34
N PRO A 29 -8.43 22.41 -53.46
CA PRO A 29 -8.52 23.32 -52.31
C PRO A 29 -9.48 22.85 -51.21
N ALA A 30 -10.62 22.24 -51.59
CA ALA A 30 -11.60 21.71 -50.63
C ALA A 30 -11.08 20.47 -49.89
N LEU A 31 -10.30 19.63 -50.56
CA LEU A 31 -9.68 18.44 -49.98
C LEU A 31 -8.53 18.83 -49.03
N ILE A 32 -7.73 19.83 -49.41
CA ILE A 32 -6.67 20.39 -48.55
C ILE A 32 -7.27 21.09 -47.32
N SER A 33 -8.35 21.85 -47.47
CA SER A 33 -9.02 22.49 -46.33
C SER A 33 -9.69 21.46 -45.40
N PHE A 34 -10.27 20.40 -45.96
CA PHE A 34 -10.79 19.26 -45.18
C PHE A 34 -9.67 18.53 -44.42
N LEU A 35 -8.56 18.20 -45.08
CA LEU A 35 -7.41 17.58 -44.41
C LEU A 35 -6.81 18.49 -43.32
N GLY A 36 -6.71 19.80 -43.60
CA GLY A 36 -6.20 20.80 -42.67
C GLY A 36 -7.08 20.97 -41.44
N THR A 37 -8.40 20.98 -41.61
CA THR A 37 -9.36 21.02 -40.49
C THR A 37 -9.36 19.73 -39.68
N LEU A 38 -9.20 18.57 -40.31
CA LEU A 38 -9.05 17.27 -39.62
C LEU A 38 -7.75 17.22 -38.79
N LEU A 39 -6.63 17.66 -39.36
CA LEU A 39 -5.34 17.76 -38.67
C LEU A 39 -5.38 18.76 -37.51
N TYR A 40 -5.95 19.94 -37.75
CA TYR A 40 -6.07 20.99 -36.74
C TYR A 40 -7.01 20.58 -35.60
N SER A 41 -8.16 19.99 -35.91
CA SER A 41 -9.09 19.47 -34.89
C SER A 41 -8.48 18.32 -34.09
N GLY A 42 -7.73 17.43 -34.74
CA GLY A 42 -6.97 16.38 -34.07
C GLY A 42 -5.91 16.93 -33.12
N LEU A 43 -5.10 17.89 -33.59
CA LEU A 43 -4.08 18.56 -32.76
C LEU A 43 -4.72 19.35 -31.60
N ALA A 44 -5.81 20.06 -31.87
CA ALA A 44 -6.55 20.79 -30.85
C ALA A 44 -7.14 19.87 -29.78
N ALA A 45 -7.67 18.70 -30.18
CA ALA A 45 -8.14 17.68 -29.24
C ALA A 45 -7.01 17.13 -28.36
N VAL A 46 -5.83 16.87 -28.94
CA VAL A 46 -4.64 16.44 -28.19
C VAL A 46 -4.19 17.53 -27.21
N LEU A 47 -4.10 18.78 -27.65
CA LEU A 47 -3.72 19.91 -26.78
C LEU A 47 -4.73 20.13 -25.65
N LEU A 48 -6.03 20.01 -25.93
CA LEU A 48 -7.09 20.09 -24.93
C LEU A 48 -6.97 18.94 -23.93
N PHE A 49 -6.72 17.71 -24.39
CA PHE A 49 -6.50 16.57 -23.52
C PHE A 49 -5.27 16.77 -22.62
N ILE A 50 -4.15 17.28 -23.17
CA ILE A 50 -2.95 17.61 -22.38
C ILE A 50 -3.28 18.67 -21.34
N ALA A 51 -3.99 19.74 -21.71
CA ALA A 51 -4.37 20.81 -20.79
C ALA A 51 -5.29 20.31 -19.66
N LEU A 52 -6.27 19.47 -19.99
CA LEU A 52 -7.15 18.83 -19.01
C LEU A 52 -6.36 17.88 -18.09
N PHE A 53 -5.46 17.08 -18.65
CA PHE A 53 -4.60 16.18 -17.88
C PHE A 53 -3.71 16.98 -16.92
N TRP A 54 -3.07 18.05 -17.39
CA TRP A 54 -2.23 18.91 -16.58
C TRP A 54 -3.04 19.58 -15.46
N GLY A 55 -4.20 20.16 -15.80
CA GLY A 55 -5.13 20.74 -14.82
C GLY A 55 -5.60 19.73 -13.77
N PHE A 56 -5.91 18.50 -14.17
CA PHE A 56 -6.26 17.41 -13.26
C PHE A 56 -5.10 17.02 -12.35
N THR A 57 -3.89 16.84 -12.90
CA THR A 57 -2.71 16.49 -12.09
C THR A 57 -2.38 17.58 -11.06
N TYR A 58 -2.44 18.85 -11.46
CA TYR A 58 -2.26 19.99 -10.55
C TYR A 58 -3.33 20.02 -9.45
N TRP A 59 -4.60 19.75 -9.81
CA TRP A 59 -5.69 19.66 -8.84
C TRP A 59 -5.47 18.55 -7.80
N VAL A 60 -5.04 17.36 -8.24
CA VAL A 60 -4.70 16.24 -7.34
C VAL A 60 -3.54 16.62 -6.41
N GLN A 61 -2.45 17.16 -6.96
CA GLN A 61 -1.28 17.57 -6.17
C GLN A 61 -1.64 18.62 -5.12
N ARG A 62 -2.48 19.60 -5.48
CA ARG A 62 -2.97 20.60 -4.54
C ARG A 62 -3.81 19.98 -3.42
N LYS A 63 -4.67 19.01 -3.73
CA LYS A 63 -5.46 18.26 -2.72
C LYS A 63 -4.57 17.49 -1.77
N VAL A 64 -3.53 16.82 -2.28
CA VAL A 64 -2.52 16.11 -1.48
C VAL A 64 -1.77 17.07 -0.56
N ALA A 65 -1.25 18.18 -1.09
CA ALA A 65 -0.54 19.18 -0.28
C ALA A 65 -1.43 19.80 0.81
N THR A 66 -2.71 20.06 0.50
CA THR A 66 -3.67 20.56 1.49
C THR A 66 -3.92 19.53 2.60
N TYR A 67 -4.03 18.24 2.24
CA TYR A 67 -4.17 17.17 3.22
C TYR A 67 -2.94 17.07 4.12
N GLU A 68 -1.74 17.00 3.54
CA GLU A 68 -0.48 16.90 4.29
C GLU A 68 -0.30 18.07 5.27
N GLN A 69 -0.60 19.30 4.84
CA GLN A 69 -0.55 20.49 5.71
C GLN A 69 -1.61 20.49 6.82
N SER A 70 -2.71 19.76 6.66
CA SER A 70 -3.76 19.64 7.69
C SER A 70 -3.39 18.67 8.81
N GLN A 71 -2.40 17.79 8.59
CA GLN A 71 -1.97 16.79 9.55
C GLN A 71 -0.83 17.30 10.43
N THR A 72 -0.58 16.61 11.54
CA THR A 72 0.56 16.92 12.41
C THR A 72 1.87 16.49 11.74
N GLU A 73 2.97 17.16 12.07
CA GLU A 73 4.31 16.76 11.60
C GLU A 73 4.62 15.30 11.99
N SER A 74 4.24 14.91 13.21
CA SER A 74 4.46 13.56 13.72
C SER A 74 3.67 12.50 12.94
N HIS A 75 2.41 12.78 12.57
CA HIS A 75 1.63 11.93 11.67
C HIS A 75 2.32 11.77 10.32
N ASN A 76 2.65 12.88 9.66
CA ASN A 76 3.26 12.87 8.33
C ASN A 76 4.57 12.07 8.33
N LYS A 77 5.42 12.32 9.33
CA LYS A 77 6.69 11.63 9.51
C LYS A 77 6.52 10.13 9.77
N PHE A 78 5.55 9.76 10.61
CA PHE A 78 5.26 8.35 10.91
C PHE A 78 4.83 7.59 9.67
N VAL A 79 3.87 8.14 8.90
CA VAL A 79 3.37 7.51 7.68
C VAL A 79 4.48 7.41 6.63
N TRP A 80 5.28 8.47 6.45
CA TRP A 80 6.40 8.45 5.53
C TRP A 80 7.40 7.34 5.90
N LEU A 81 7.84 7.27 7.16
CA LEU A 81 8.76 6.22 7.61
C LEU A 81 8.16 4.82 7.54
N LEU A 82 6.86 4.66 7.82
CA LEU A 82 6.14 3.41 7.67
C LEU A 82 6.17 2.93 6.21
N VAL A 83 5.79 3.79 5.26
CA VAL A 83 5.80 3.43 3.84
C VAL A 83 7.22 3.08 3.38
N GLN A 84 8.21 3.90 3.74
CA GLN A 84 9.62 3.64 3.41
C GLN A 84 10.08 2.27 3.96
N THR A 85 9.77 1.97 5.22
CA THR A 85 10.11 0.69 5.86
C THR A 85 9.44 -0.49 5.17
N LEU A 86 8.16 -0.37 4.80
CA LEU A 86 7.42 -1.41 4.08
C LEU A 86 8.01 -1.67 2.69
N ILE A 87 8.38 -0.61 1.96
CA ILE A 87 9.01 -0.71 0.65
C ILE A 87 10.40 -1.37 0.76
N HIS A 88 11.20 -1.00 1.76
CA HIS A 88 12.48 -1.65 2.03
C HIS A 88 12.32 -3.14 2.37
N THR A 89 11.30 -3.48 3.16
CA THR A 89 11.03 -4.87 3.54
C THR A 89 10.60 -5.70 2.33
N ALA A 90 9.83 -5.12 1.40
CA ALA A 90 9.44 -5.78 0.15
C ALA A 90 10.62 -5.92 -0.85
N LYS A 91 11.51 -4.93 -0.93
CA LYS A 91 12.58 -4.84 -1.94
C LYS A 91 13.86 -5.65 -1.59
N ILE A 92 13.78 -6.69 -0.74
CA ILE A 92 14.99 -7.37 -0.24
C ILE A 92 15.79 -8.05 -1.36
N ASP A 93 15.14 -8.57 -2.39
CA ASP A 93 15.79 -9.20 -3.55
C ASP A 93 16.24 -8.18 -4.62
N GLY A 94 16.12 -6.88 -4.32
CA GLY A 94 16.50 -5.79 -5.21
C GLY A 94 15.39 -5.30 -6.14
N GLN A 95 14.25 -5.99 -6.21
CA GLN A 95 13.12 -5.56 -7.06
C GLN A 95 11.80 -5.62 -6.30
N ILE A 96 11.05 -4.52 -6.33
CA ILE A 96 9.69 -4.52 -5.80
C ILE A 96 8.70 -4.96 -6.89
N THR A 97 7.89 -5.96 -6.57
CA THR A 97 6.88 -6.48 -7.48
C THR A 97 5.60 -5.62 -7.46
N ARG A 98 4.80 -5.71 -8.54
CA ARG A 98 3.48 -5.04 -8.59
C ARG A 98 2.54 -5.52 -7.49
N ASP A 99 2.61 -6.81 -7.14
CA ASP A 99 1.76 -7.41 -6.12
C ASP A 99 2.10 -6.89 -4.72
N GLU A 100 3.37 -6.59 -4.44
CA GLU A 100 3.80 -5.97 -3.18
C GLU A 100 3.31 -4.53 -3.05
N ILE A 101 3.45 -3.74 -4.13
CA ILE A 101 2.90 -2.38 -4.18
C ILE A 101 1.39 -2.41 -3.97
N GLN A 102 0.69 -3.34 -4.61
CA GLN A 102 -0.75 -3.48 -4.46
C GLN A 102 -1.13 -3.94 -3.04
N THR A 103 -0.30 -4.77 -2.41
CA THR A 103 -0.50 -5.21 -1.04
C THR A 103 -0.41 -4.03 -0.07
N ILE A 104 0.63 -3.20 -0.19
CA ILE A 104 0.77 -1.97 0.59
C ILE A 104 -0.42 -1.03 0.32
N HIS A 105 -0.80 -0.83 -0.95
CA HIS A 105 -1.94 0.03 -1.30
C HIS A 105 -3.25 -0.44 -0.65
N ARG A 106 -3.57 -1.75 -0.75
CA ARG A 106 -4.77 -2.33 -0.13
C ARG A 106 -4.73 -2.20 1.38
N PHE A 107 -3.57 -2.36 1.99
CA PHE A 107 -3.40 -2.20 3.43
C PHE A 107 -3.79 -0.79 3.90
N PHE A 108 -3.24 0.26 3.28
CA PHE A 108 -3.62 1.63 3.63
C PHE A 108 -5.11 1.89 3.37
N GLN A 109 -5.64 1.42 2.24
CA GLN A 109 -7.03 1.64 1.88
C GLN A 109 -8.03 0.92 2.80
N TYR A 110 -7.79 -0.34 3.15
CA TYR A 110 -8.77 -1.17 3.84
C TYR A 110 -8.47 -1.36 5.32
N ASN A 111 -7.21 -1.54 5.71
CA ASN A 111 -6.82 -1.73 7.11
C ASN A 111 -6.73 -0.40 7.84
N LEU A 112 -6.11 0.62 7.24
CA LEU A 112 -6.05 1.98 7.81
C LEU A 112 -7.22 2.86 7.37
N ARG A 113 -8.10 2.36 6.49
CA ARG A 113 -9.33 3.03 6.03
C ARG A 113 -9.08 4.38 5.35
N TYR A 114 -7.97 4.50 4.64
CA TYR A 114 -7.63 5.73 3.94
C TYR A 114 -8.62 6.03 2.81
N ASN A 115 -9.11 7.27 2.79
CA ASN A 115 -9.96 7.77 1.72
C ASN A 115 -9.15 8.08 0.46
N GLN A 116 -9.84 8.47 -0.62
CA GLN A 116 -9.22 8.72 -1.91
C GLN A 116 -8.10 9.79 -1.86
N THR A 117 -8.27 10.87 -1.11
CA THR A 117 -7.27 11.94 -0.98
C THR A 117 -6.02 11.43 -0.26
N GLN A 118 -6.21 10.70 0.84
CA GLN A 118 -5.12 10.07 1.60
C GLN A 118 -4.38 9.05 0.74
N MET A 119 -5.09 8.29 -0.09
CA MET A 119 -4.48 7.34 -1.01
C MET A 119 -3.67 8.01 -2.11
N HIS A 120 -4.02 9.22 -2.56
CA HIS A 120 -3.16 9.99 -3.46
C HIS A 120 -1.84 10.39 -2.79
N TRP A 121 -1.90 10.82 -1.53
CA TRP A 121 -0.70 11.12 -0.74
C TRP A 121 0.20 9.89 -0.54
N VAL A 122 -0.37 8.75 -0.11
CA VAL A 122 0.38 7.49 0.05
C VAL A 122 1.02 7.04 -1.28
N LYS A 123 0.35 7.24 -2.42
CA LYS A 123 0.92 6.92 -3.74
C LYS A 123 2.16 7.75 -4.06
N GLU A 124 2.18 9.03 -3.69
CA GLU A 124 3.36 9.87 -3.87
C GLU A 124 4.51 9.41 -2.96
N ILE A 125 4.24 9.05 -1.70
CA ILE A 125 5.25 8.50 -0.79
C ILE A 125 5.80 7.16 -1.31
N ILE A 126 4.94 6.26 -1.78
CA ILE A 126 5.37 4.97 -2.37
C ILE A 126 6.26 5.23 -3.60
N LYS A 127 5.85 6.15 -4.47
CA LYS A 127 6.63 6.52 -5.65
C LYS A 127 7.98 7.10 -5.26
N GLU A 128 8.04 7.95 -4.24
CA GLU A 128 9.29 8.46 -3.69
C GLU A 128 10.17 7.32 -3.16
N ALA A 129 9.62 6.45 -2.31
CA ALA A 129 10.33 5.32 -1.72
C ALA A 129 10.91 4.34 -2.75
N ILE A 130 10.23 4.14 -3.88
CA ILE A 130 10.73 3.28 -4.96
C ILE A 130 11.99 3.88 -5.61
N ASN A 131 12.00 5.20 -5.79
CA ASN A 131 13.05 5.93 -6.52
C ASN A 131 14.22 6.36 -5.62
N THR A 132 13.94 6.66 -4.35
CA THR A 132 14.88 7.16 -3.36
C THR A 132 14.77 6.25 -2.14
N THR A 133 15.77 5.41 -1.91
CA THR A 133 15.77 4.46 -0.79
C THR A 133 16.96 4.77 0.14
N PRO A 134 16.77 5.63 1.17
CA PRO A 134 17.71 5.70 2.29
C PRO A 134 17.93 4.29 2.85
N SER A 135 19.13 3.93 3.31
CA SER A 135 19.31 2.61 3.92
C SER A 135 18.30 2.36 5.05
N LEU A 136 17.84 1.12 5.22
CA LEU A 136 16.91 0.75 6.30
C LEU A 136 17.40 1.26 7.66
N ASP A 137 18.69 1.15 7.95
CA ASP A 137 19.31 1.64 9.19
C ASP A 137 19.11 3.14 9.42
N ALA A 138 19.16 3.95 8.36
CA ALA A 138 18.94 5.38 8.44
C ALA A 138 17.48 5.69 8.78
N LEU A 139 16.54 4.98 8.15
CA LEU A 139 15.11 5.10 8.44
C LEU A 139 14.80 4.69 9.88
N LEU A 140 15.37 3.58 10.35
CA LEU A 140 15.15 3.08 11.70
C LEU A 140 15.84 3.94 12.77
N THR A 141 16.99 4.56 12.44
CA THR A 141 17.63 5.55 13.32
C THR A 141 16.77 6.78 13.48
N ASP A 142 16.27 7.33 12.38
CA ASP A 142 15.36 8.47 12.36
C ASP A 142 14.08 8.16 13.15
N PHE A 143 13.47 7.00 12.89
CA PHE A 143 12.29 6.54 13.61
C PHE A 143 12.52 6.42 15.13
N LYS A 144 13.62 5.76 15.53
CA LYS A 144 13.97 5.54 16.94
C LYS A 144 14.25 6.84 17.68
N SER A 145 14.83 7.83 17.01
CA SER A 145 15.12 9.14 17.60
C SER A 145 13.89 10.04 17.70
N THR A 146 12.94 9.87 16.78
CA THR A 146 11.73 10.70 16.69
C THR A 146 10.61 10.20 17.60
N PHE A 147 10.43 8.88 17.71
CA PHE A 147 9.26 8.30 18.36
C PHE A 147 9.55 7.57 19.66
N ALA A 148 8.60 7.67 20.60
CA ALA A 148 8.59 6.93 21.86
C ALA A 148 8.45 5.41 21.64
N TYR A 149 8.35 4.64 22.72
CA TYR A 149 8.28 3.18 22.64
C TYR A 149 7.01 2.68 21.96
N GLU A 150 5.88 3.30 22.25
CA GLU A 150 4.56 2.85 21.83
C GLU A 150 4.34 2.99 20.30
N PRO A 151 4.70 4.10 19.64
CA PRO A 151 4.68 4.16 18.18
C PRO A 151 5.62 3.14 17.50
N ARG A 152 6.74 2.77 18.13
CA ARG A 152 7.64 1.72 17.62
C ARG A 152 6.95 0.35 17.59
N LEU A 153 6.16 0.04 18.62
CA LEU A 153 5.32 -1.17 18.63
C LEU A 153 4.28 -1.12 17.51
N ILE A 154 3.61 0.02 17.30
CA ILE A 154 2.64 0.17 16.21
C ILE A 154 3.30 -0.04 14.85
N LEU A 155 4.46 0.58 14.59
CA LEU A 155 5.19 0.35 13.34
C LEU A 155 5.42 -1.15 13.09
N LEU A 156 5.94 -1.86 14.10
CA LEU A 156 6.20 -3.30 13.98
C LEU A 156 4.92 -4.10 13.74
N GLU A 157 3.83 -3.78 14.45
CA GLU A 157 2.52 -4.40 14.29
C GLU A 157 2.01 -4.25 12.84
N LEU A 158 2.13 -3.04 12.28
CA LEU A 158 1.71 -2.74 10.91
C LEU A 158 2.59 -3.45 9.87
N VAL A 159 3.90 -3.54 10.10
CA VAL A 159 4.82 -4.33 9.25
C VAL A 159 4.37 -5.79 9.20
N TYR A 160 4.16 -6.42 10.35
CA TYR A 160 3.67 -7.80 10.39
C TYR A 160 2.28 -7.95 9.75
N GLN A 161 1.37 -6.99 9.95
CA GLN A 161 0.06 -7.03 9.33
C GLN A 161 0.16 -7.02 7.80
N VAL A 162 1.01 -6.18 7.22
CA VAL A 162 1.25 -6.14 5.77
C VAL A 162 1.85 -7.45 5.29
N LEU A 163 2.89 -7.96 5.94
CA LEU A 163 3.54 -9.22 5.56
C LEU A 163 2.53 -10.38 5.52
N TYR A 164 1.69 -10.50 6.54
CA TYR A 164 0.72 -11.59 6.66
C TYR A 164 -0.58 -11.37 5.86
N THR A 165 -0.69 -10.28 5.10
CA THR A 165 -1.71 -10.20 4.03
C THR A 165 -1.30 -10.96 2.77
N LYS A 166 -0.01 -11.28 2.61
CA LYS A 166 0.52 -12.11 1.52
C LYS A 166 0.10 -13.57 1.73
N ARG A 167 -0.04 -14.32 0.63
CA ARG A 167 -0.34 -15.76 0.69
C ARG A 167 0.80 -16.55 1.34
N ILE A 168 2.03 -16.20 1.00
CA ILE A 168 3.25 -16.80 1.52
C ILE A 168 4.12 -15.63 1.96
N VAL A 169 4.59 -15.67 3.21
CA VAL A 169 5.54 -14.70 3.74
C VAL A 169 6.93 -15.29 3.56
N ALA A 170 7.80 -14.59 2.85
CA ALA A 170 9.17 -15.07 2.64
C ALA A 170 10.00 -14.90 3.93
N GLU A 171 10.89 -15.85 4.23
CA GLU A 171 11.66 -15.83 5.48
C GLU A 171 12.59 -14.60 5.56
N ASN A 172 13.13 -14.13 4.44
CA ASN A 172 13.93 -12.91 4.40
C ASN A 172 13.14 -11.67 4.87
N GLU A 173 11.86 -11.55 4.53
CA GLU A 173 11.00 -10.47 5.02
C GLU A 173 10.75 -10.58 6.53
N LEU A 174 10.59 -11.81 7.05
CA LEU A 174 10.49 -12.05 8.49
C LEU A 174 11.79 -11.69 9.22
N GLN A 175 12.95 -12.03 8.64
CA GLN A 175 14.24 -11.63 9.20
C GLN A 175 14.38 -10.10 9.24
N THR A 176 13.92 -9.40 8.20
CA THR A 176 13.87 -7.93 8.20
C THR A 176 12.93 -7.38 9.26
N ALA A 177 11.74 -7.97 9.45
CA ALA A 177 10.83 -7.56 10.52
C ALA A 177 11.44 -7.76 11.93
N ARG A 178 12.15 -8.88 12.15
CA ARG A 178 12.89 -9.12 13.40
C ARG A 178 14.04 -8.13 13.57
N TYR A 179 14.77 -7.83 12.50
CA TYR A 179 15.81 -6.82 12.50
C TYR A 179 15.27 -5.42 12.88
N ILE A 180 14.15 -5.02 12.27
CA ILE A 180 13.44 -3.78 12.61
C ILE A 180 13.13 -3.73 14.12
N ALA A 181 12.59 -4.81 14.67
CA ALA A 181 12.25 -4.87 16.09
C ALA A 181 13.47 -4.64 17.01
N VAL A 182 14.55 -5.36 16.75
CA VAL A 182 15.80 -5.26 17.52
C VAL A 182 16.41 -3.85 17.38
N PHE A 183 16.47 -3.31 16.17
CA PHE A 183 17.05 -2.00 15.91
C PHE A 183 16.29 -0.88 16.62
N LEU A 184 14.95 -0.93 16.56
CA LEU A 184 14.07 -0.01 17.27
C LEU A 184 14.09 -0.19 18.78
N ALA A 185 14.89 -1.12 19.32
CA ALA A 185 14.98 -1.44 20.74
C ALA A 185 13.61 -1.79 21.34
N ILE A 186 12.82 -2.58 20.60
CA ILE A 186 11.61 -3.22 21.10
C ILE A 186 12.04 -4.43 21.94
N ALA A 187 11.49 -4.57 23.15
CA ALA A 187 11.85 -5.64 24.06
C ALA A 187 11.58 -7.03 23.45
N ASP A 188 12.42 -8.01 23.79
CA ASP A 188 12.32 -9.36 23.23
C ASP A 188 10.97 -10.02 23.44
N TYR A 189 10.38 -9.78 24.60
CA TYR A 189 9.03 -10.25 24.89
C TYR A 189 8.00 -9.64 23.94
N ASP A 190 8.05 -8.33 23.69
CA ASP A 190 7.03 -7.64 22.91
C ASP A 190 7.08 -8.03 21.43
N TRP A 191 8.25 -8.01 20.80
CA TRP A 191 8.34 -8.32 19.36
C TRP A 191 8.07 -9.80 19.06
N ARG A 192 8.48 -10.72 19.94
CA ARG A 192 8.16 -12.15 19.81
C ARG A 192 6.67 -12.42 19.99
N THR A 193 6.01 -11.66 20.87
CA THR A 193 4.55 -11.72 21.04
C THR A 193 3.82 -11.29 19.78
N ILE A 194 4.26 -10.18 19.18
CA ILE A 194 3.73 -9.70 17.90
C ILE A 194 3.91 -10.77 16.82
N GLU A 195 5.13 -11.28 16.62
CA GLU A 195 5.40 -12.31 15.61
C GLU A 195 4.55 -13.56 15.84
N ALA A 196 4.50 -14.07 17.06
CA ALA A 196 3.75 -15.28 17.42
C ALA A 196 2.26 -15.14 17.11
N LYS A 197 1.67 -13.97 17.39
CA LYS A 197 0.27 -13.67 17.09
C LYS A 197 -0.03 -13.84 15.60
N TYR A 198 0.78 -13.26 14.72
CA TYR A 198 0.57 -13.34 13.27
C TYR A 198 0.87 -14.72 12.71
N ARG A 199 1.95 -15.37 13.17
CA ARG A 199 2.26 -16.77 12.84
C ARG A 199 1.11 -17.70 13.18
N TYR A 200 0.56 -17.59 14.37
CA TYR A 200 -0.55 -18.41 14.85
C TYR A 200 -1.82 -18.19 14.00
N ARG A 201 -2.18 -16.93 13.73
CA ARG A 201 -3.34 -16.58 12.90
C ARG A 201 -3.25 -17.15 11.49
N SER A 202 -2.06 -17.07 10.88
CA SER A 202 -1.78 -17.63 9.55
C SER A 202 -1.90 -19.15 9.51
N GLN A 203 -1.32 -19.85 10.50
CA GLN A 203 -1.37 -21.32 10.57
C GLN A 203 -2.80 -21.84 10.81
N GLN A 204 -3.62 -21.16 11.62
CA GLN A 204 -5.00 -21.58 11.88
C GLN A 204 -5.95 -21.41 10.69
N THR A 205 -5.63 -20.53 9.73
CA THR A 205 -6.49 -20.40 8.54
C THR A 205 -6.43 -21.68 7.68
N ALA A 206 -5.43 -22.54 7.89
CA ALA A 206 -5.23 -23.80 7.19
C ALA A 206 -5.67 -25.06 7.98
N ALA A 207 -5.89 -24.97 9.31
CA ALA A 207 -6.23 -26.11 10.16
C ALA A 207 -7.57 -25.86 10.90
N ALA A 208 -8.58 -26.68 10.61
CA ALA A 208 -9.99 -26.48 10.97
C ALA A 208 -10.35 -26.67 12.47
N THR A 209 -9.45 -26.37 13.42
CA THR A 209 -9.75 -26.48 14.85
C THR A 209 -9.30 -25.24 15.60
N GLN A 210 -10.26 -24.39 15.96
CA GLN A 210 -10.04 -23.19 16.76
C GLN A 210 -9.80 -23.56 18.22
N ASP A 211 -8.53 -23.76 18.61
CA ASP A 211 -8.15 -23.69 20.02
C ASP A 211 -8.11 -22.20 20.44
N LEU A 212 -9.25 -21.73 20.93
CA LEU A 212 -9.47 -20.34 21.36
C LEU A 212 -8.56 -19.96 22.54
N ALA A 213 -8.30 -20.88 23.46
CA ALA A 213 -7.39 -20.63 24.59
C ALA A 213 -5.98 -20.32 24.08
N SER A 214 -5.50 -21.09 23.11
CA SER A 214 -4.18 -20.88 22.52
C SER A 214 -4.06 -19.59 21.74
N GLN A 215 -5.14 -19.13 21.10
CA GLN A 215 -5.18 -17.80 20.49
C GLN A 215 -5.02 -16.70 21.54
N HIS A 216 -5.71 -16.82 22.68
CA HIS A 216 -5.62 -15.84 23.76
C HIS A 216 -4.27 -15.84 24.46
N TYR A 217 -3.65 -17.01 24.66
CA TYR A 217 -2.26 -17.10 25.12
C TYR A 217 -1.30 -16.42 24.14
N ALA A 218 -1.44 -16.68 22.84
CA ALA A 218 -0.62 -16.02 21.81
C ALA A 218 -0.81 -14.49 21.78
N THR A 219 -2.04 -14.00 21.90
CA THR A 219 -2.35 -12.56 21.99
C THR A 219 -1.66 -11.91 23.18
N LEU A 220 -1.55 -12.61 24.31
CA LEU A 220 -0.87 -12.13 25.52
C LEU A 220 0.63 -12.46 25.56
N GLY A 221 1.19 -13.10 24.53
CA GLY A 221 2.61 -13.47 24.53
C GLY A 221 2.99 -14.53 25.54
N LEU A 222 2.05 -15.38 25.95
CA LEU A 222 2.22 -16.38 26.98
C LEU A 222 2.23 -17.80 26.40
N ALA A 223 2.93 -18.71 27.09
CA ALA A 223 2.85 -20.13 26.79
C ALA A 223 1.52 -20.71 27.28
N LYS A 224 1.08 -21.81 26.65
CA LYS A 224 -0.11 -22.56 27.12
C LYS A 224 0.10 -23.01 28.56
N GLY A 225 -0.92 -22.82 29.40
CA GLY A 225 -0.86 -23.19 30.81
C GLY A 225 -0.22 -22.14 31.72
N ALA A 226 0.04 -20.92 31.22
CA ALA A 226 0.46 -19.81 32.07
C ALA A 226 -0.56 -19.56 33.20
N SER A 227 -0.03 -19.26 34.38
CA SER A 227 -0.82 -18.99 35.58
C SER A 227 -1.64 -17.71 35.45
N MET A 228 -2.71 -17.59 36.24
CA MET A 228 -3.53 -16.38 36.26
C MET A 228 -2.74 -15.13 36.70
N GLU A 229 -1.66 -15.29 37.46
CA GLU A 229 -0.75 -14.20 37.85
C GLU A 229 0.04 -13.69 36.66
N GLU A 230 0.60 -14.59 35.84
CA GLU A 230 1.31 -14.24 34.60
C GLU A 230 0.38 -13.57 33.60
N ILE A 231 -0.86 -14.09 33.46
CA ILE A 231 -1.91 -13.49 32.62
C ILE A 231 -2.22 -12.05 33.07
N LYS A 232 -2.40 -11.81 34.37
CA LYS A 232 -2.63 -10.45 34.91
C LYS A 232 -1.43 -9.52 34.71
N LYS A 233 -0.21 -10.05 34.75
CA LYS A 233 1.02 -9.28 34.54
C LYS A 233 1.12 -8.85 33.06
N ALA A 234 0.98 -9.80 32.13
CA ALA A 234 0.99 -9.54 30.70
C ALA A 234 -0.11 -8.54 30.31
N TYR A 235 -1.33 -8.75 30.80
CA TYR A 235 -2.45 -7.83 30.58
C TYR A 235 -2.12 -6.38 30.96
N ARG A 236 -1.60 -6.15 32.19
CA ARG A 236 -1.27 -4.80 32.67
C ARG A 236 -0.18 -4.15 31.83
N GLN A 237 0.86 -4.90 31.48
CA GLN A 237 1.95 -4.42 30.63
C GLN A 237 1.45 -4.01 29.25
N MET A 238 0.74 -4.89 28.56
CA MET A 238 0.25 -4.63 27.20
C MET A 238 -0.79 -3.51 27.18
N SER A 239 -1.65 -3.41 28.20
CA SER A 239 -2.63 -2.32 28.32
C SER A 239 -1.97 -0.94 28.45
N MET A 240 -0.80 -0.84 29.08
CA MET A 240 -0.04 0.42 29.12
C MET A 240 0.64 0.74 27.79
N GLN A 241 1.14 -0.28 27.10
CA GLN A 241 1.84 -0.15 25.82
C GLN A 241 0.91 0.23 24.66
N TYR A 242 -0.28 -0.39 24.60
CA TYR A 242 -1.26 -0.20 23.51
C TYR A 242 -2.35 0.80 23.85
N HIS A 243 -2.18 1.64 24.89
CA HIS A 243 -3.19 2.64 25.22
C HIS A 243 -3.35 3.67 24.08
N PRO A 244 -4.56 3.96 23.58
CA PRO A 244 -4.77 4.81 22.41
C PRO A 244 -4.19 6.22 22.57
N ASP A 245 -4.18 6.76 23.79
CA ASP A 245 -3.59 8.08 24.06
C ASP A 245 -2.09 8.17 23.73
N LYS A 246 -1.37 7.04 23.76
CA LYS A 246 0.06 6.98 23.45
C LYS A 246 0.36 7.27 21.98
N VAL A 247 -0.63 7.11 21.11
CA VAL A 247 -0.50 7.25 19.65
C VAL A 247 -1.49 8.25 19.07
N ARG A 248 -2.26 8.95 19.90
CA ARG A 248 -3.25 9.96 19.46
C ARG A 248 -2.64 11.04 18.56
N HIS A 249 -1.38 11.41 18.81
CA HIS A 249 -0.66 12.42 18.03
C HIS A 249 -0.33 11.98 16.59
N LEU A 250 -0.42 10.68 16.31
CA LEU A 250 -0.21 10.10 14.99
C LEU A 250 -1.46 10.12 14.12
N GLY A 251 -2.64 10.45 14.64
CA GLY A 251 -3.89 10.44 13.88
C GLY A 251 -4.84 9.30 14.25
N ASP A 252 -6.07 9.40 13.76
CA ASP A 252 -7.18 8.53 14.15
C ASP A 252 -6.99 7.08 13.68
N GLU A 253 -6.29 6.86 12.55
CA GLU A 253 -6.04 5.51 12.04
C GLU A 253 -5.13 4.71 12.97
N PHE A 254 -4.11 5.32 13.57
CA PHE A 254 -3.18 4.63 14.45
C PHE A 254 -3.74 4.52 15.87
N LYS A 255 -4.56 5.49 16.27
CA LYS A 255 -5.43 5.35 17.44
C LYS A 255 -6.36 4.15 17.29
N ALA A 256 -7.00 3.98 16.15
CA ALA A 256 -7.88 2.84 15.88
C ALA A 256 -7.12 1.49 15.90
N VAL A 257 -5.87 1.46 15.40
CA VAL A 257 -5.00 0.28 15.52
C VAL A 257 -4.76 -0.04 17.00
N ALA A 258 -4.37 0.93 17.82
CA ALA A 258 -4.17 0.74 19.26
C ALA A 258 -5.46 0.30 19.98
N GLU A 259 -6.62 0.85 19.61
CA GLU A 259 -7.93 0.44 20.14
C GLU A 259 -8.28 -1.01 19.79
N GLU A 260 -8.03 -1.44 18.54
CA GLU A 260 -8.24 -2.83 18.12
C GLU A 260 -7.33 -3.77 18.91
N LYS A 261 -6.06 -3.40 19.12
CA LYS A 261 -5.13 -4.14 19.96
C LYS A 261 -5.60 -4.24 21.40
N MET A 262 -6.03 -3.13 21.99
CA MET A 262 -6.57 -3.12 23.34
C MET A 262 -7.78 -4.04 23.47
N LYS A 263 -8.65 -4.07 22.46
CA LYS A 263 -9.82 -4.95 22.41
C LYS A 263 -9.41 -6.43 22.37
N GLU A 264 -8.40 -6.79 21.56
CA GLU A 264 -7.86 -8.16 21.53
C GLU A 264 -7.30 -8.57 22.89
N ILE A 265 -6.53 -7.68 23.54
CA ILE A 265 -5.91 -7.91 24.87
C ILE A 265 -6.98 -8.08 25.96
N ASN A 266 -7.98 -7.20 26.00
CA ASN A 266 -9.11 -7.27 26.93
C ASN A 266 -9.88 -8.58 26.76
N ALA A 267 -10.19 -8.98 25.52
CA ALA A 267 -10.89 -10.22 25.24
C ALA A 267 -10.12 -11.46 25.72
N ALA A 268 -8.80 -11.48 25.53
CA ALA A 268 -7.94 -12.56 26.02
C ALA A 268 -7.91 -12.65 27.54
N TYR A 269 -7.80 -11.50 28.22
CA TYR A 269 -7.83 -11.45 29.68
C TYR A 269 -9.19 -11.90 30.24
N ASP A 270 -10.29 -11.42 29.67
CA ASP A 270 -11.65 -11.75 30.11
C ASP A 270 -11.96 -13.24 29.92
N TYR A 271 -11.43 -13.85 28.86
CA TYR A 271 -11.55 -15.29 28.62
C TYR A 271 -10.96 -16.11 29.78
N PHE A 272 -9.69 -15.85 30.14
CA PHE A 272 -9.04 -16.60 31.22
C PHE A 272 -9.60 -16.27 32.59
N LYS A 273 -9.98 -15.01 32.81
CA LYS A 273 -10.64 -14.59 34.05
C LYS A 273 -11.93 -15.37 34.30
N LYS A 274 -12.72 -15.66 33.26
CA LYS A 274 -13.95 -16.47 33.36
C LYS A 274 -13.68 -17.95 33.60
N GLN A 275 -12.57 -18.50 33.12
CA GLN A 275 -12.19 -19.89 33.36
C GLN A 275 -11.65 -20.14 34.77
N ALA A 276 -11.11 -19.10 35.41
CA ALA A 276 -10.59 -19.16 36.76
C ALA A 276 -11.63 -18.85 37.86
N ALA A 277 -12.86 -18.49 37.47
CA ALA A 277 -13.98 -18.18 38.36
C ALA A 277 -14.89 -19.41 38.52
#